data_AF-A0A938VMC5-F1
#
_entry.id   AF-A0A938VMC5-F1
#
_cell.length_a   1.000
_cell.length_b   1.000
_cell.length_c   1.000
_cell.angle_alpha   90.00
_cell.angle_beta   90.00
_cell.angle_gamma   90.00
#
_symmetry.space_group_name_H-M   'P 1'
#
loop_
_entity.id
_entity.type
_entity.pdbx_description
1 polymer ?
#
loop_
_entity_poly.entity_id
_entity_poly.type
_entity_poly.pdbx_seq_one_letter_code
_entity_poly.pdbx_strand_id
1 'polypeptide(L)'
;MNPVERAVVQRHRRAGRWRGGARLAWSLVALALLAAGLVAGESASAAATGTFRTGSAEQTRFYRELGHNVSNLRGALASEASYDTSFLSHFDATGGIERWGYPTSDVFEESAGALTQYYQRGVLDYRPGRGVERRLVWDYLGGGLGGSPDMGVEPGT
;
A
#
# COMPACT_ATOMS: atom_id res chain seq x y z
N MET A 1 59.78 -22.16 30.48
CA MET A 1 61.18 -22.47 30.12
C MET A 1 61.36 -22.19 28.64
N ASN A 2 62.35 -21.40 28.26
CA ASN A 2 62.69 -20.99 26.89
C ASN A 2 63.96 -21.78 26.46
N PRO A 3 64.16 -22.08 25.17
CA PRO A 3 65.28 -21.42 24.44
C PRO A 3 64.93 -21.05 22.97
N VAL A 4 65.16 -19.81 22.51
CA VAL A 4 66.28 -19.29 21.65
C VAL A 4 66.54 -20.08 20.35
N GLU A 5 66.61 -19.50 19.13
CA GLU A 5 67.63 -18.54 18.61
C GLU A 5 67.15 -17.74 17.36
N ARG A 6 67.32 -16.40 17.33
CA ARG A 6 68.31 -15.56 16.58
C ARG A 6 68.20 -15.62 15.04
N ALA A 7 67.64 -14.65 14.30
CA ALA A 7 67.96 -13.22 14.07
C ALA A 7 69.09 -12.91 13.06
N VAL A 8 68.73 -12.39 11.86
CA VAL A 8 69.48 -11.44 10.98
C VAL A 8 68.40 -10.83 10.03
N VAL A 9 67.88 -9.60 10.13
CA VAL A 9 68.41 -8.21 10.00
C VAL A 9 69.00 -7.88 8.62
N GLN A 10 68.28 -7.12 7.79
CA GLN A 10 68.64 -5.78 7.24
C GLN A 10 67.56 -5.31 6.23
N ARG A 11 66.75 -4.28 6.55
CA ARG A 11 66.91 -2.80 6.37
C ARG A 11 66.60 -2.30 4.96
N HIS A 12 65.55 -1.49 4.82
CA HIS A 12 65.49 -0.21 4.08
C HIS A 12 64.30 0.60 4.64
N ARG A 13 64.53 1.63 5.49
CA ARG A 13 64.53 3.10 5.19
C ARG A 13 63.32 3.53 4.33
N ARG A 14 62.51 4.56 4.64
CA ARG A 14 62.40 5.59 5.68
C ARG A 14 60.99 6.18 5.58
N ALA A 15 60.46 6.67 6.70
CA ALA A 15 59.23 7.43 6.80
C ALA A 15 59.35 8.85 6.22
N GLY A 16 58.24 9.38 5.67
CA GLY A 16 58.04 10.77 5.31
C GLY A 16 56.65 11.22 5.73
N ARG A 17 56.58 11.92 6.86
CA ARG A 17 55.41 12.63 7.41
C ARG A 17 55.31 14.00 6.75
N TRP A 18 54.14 14.43 6.27
CA TRP A 18 53.83 15.85 6.06
C TRP A 18 52.45 16.19 6.65
N ARG A 19 52.39 17.36 7.29
CA ARG A 19 51.32 17.91 8.15
C ARG A 19 50.64 19.08 7.43
N GLY A 20 49.37 19.34 7.80
CA GLY A 20 48.71 20.65 7.75
C GLY A 20 47.89 20.91 6.47
N GLY A 21 46.72 21.54 6.49
CA GLY A 21 45.97 22.20 7.55
C GLY A 21 44.57 22.58 7.03
N ALA A 22 43.60 22.65 7.94
CA ALA A 22 42.22 23.01 7.68
C ALA A 22 42.05 24.51 7.35
N ARG A 23 41.11 24.86 6.45
CA ARG A 23 40.28 26.09 6.52
C ARG A 23 38.93 25.86 5.84
N LEU A 24 37.84 26.06 6.59
CA LEU A 24 36.50 26.23 6.06
C LEU A 24 36.40 27.55 5.29
N ALA A 25 35.66 27.57 4.19
CA ALA A 25 35.03 28.77 3.67
C ALA A 25 33.73 28.41 2.95
N TRP A 26 32.63 28.94 3.48
CA TRP A 26 31.32 28.98 2.84
C TRP A 26 31.34 29.94 1.63
N SER A 27 30.69 29.58 0.53
CA SER A 27 29.68 30.44 -0.13
C SER A 27 29.11 29.79 -1.39
N LEU A 28 27.85 30.14 -1.62
CA LEU A 28 26.89 29.65 -2.60
C LEU A 28 27.21 30.10 -4.03
N VAL A 29 26.98 29.21 -5.01
CA VAL A 29 26.44 29.60 -6.32
C VAL A 29 25.41 28.55 -6.74
N ALA A 30 24.16 28.99 -6.81
CA ALA A 30 23.06 28.32 -7.49
C ALA A 30 23.10 28.67 -8.99
N LEU A 31 22.70 27.73 -9.87
CA LEU A 31 21.86 27.89 -11.09
C LEU A 31 21.91 26.54 -11.86
N ALA A 32 20.87 25.69 -11.83
CA ALA A 32 19.74 25.62 -12.79
C ALA A 32 20.21 25.40 -14.25
N LEU A 33 19.71 24.51 -15.11
CA LEU A 33 18.51 23.69 -15.23
C LEU A 33 18.80 22.74 -16.42
N LEU A 34 18.33 21.49 -16.40
CA LEU A 34 17.76 20.88 -17.61
C LEU A 34 16.86 19.70 -17.26
N ALA A 35 15.59 19.94 -17.53
CA ALA A 35 14.48 19.04 -17.34
C ALA A 35 14.55 17.84 -18.29
N ALA A 36 14.20 16.65 -17.80
CA ALA A 36 13.45 15.66 -18.55
C ALA A 36 12.96 14.55 -17.62
N GLY A 37 11.64 14.40 -17.54
CA GLY A 37 11.02 13.11 -17.25
C GLY A 37 10.86 12.74 -15.78
N LEU A 38 10.22 13.60 -14.99
CA LEU A 38 9.34 13.06 -13.95
C LEU A 38 8.18 12.38 -14.70
N VAL A 39 8.33 11.10 -15.04
CA VAL A 39 7.14 10.25 -15.19
C VAL A 39 6.64 10.07 -13.77
N ALA A 40 5.89 11.06 -13.29
CA ALA A 40 4.82 10.79 -12.35
C ALA A 40 3.95 9.77 -13.09
N GLY A 41 4.13 8.50 -12.74
CA GLY A 41 3.16 7.48 -13.05
C GLY A 41 1.91 7.79 -12.27
N GLU A 42 1.18 8.84 -12.67
CA GLU A 42 -0.26 8.85 -12.56
C GLU A 42 -0.75 7.75 -13.50
N SER A 43 -0.59 6.51 -13.04
CA SER A 43 -1.49 5.44 -13.40
C SER A 43 -2.83 5.85 -12.82
N ALA A 44 -3.50 6.79 -13.49
CA ALA A 44 -4.94 6.84 -13.48
C ALA A 44 -5.34 5.46 -14.00
N SER A 45 -5.52 4.52 -13.06
CA SER A 45 -6.09 3.22 -13.33
C SER A 45 -7.47 3.55 -13.89
N ALA A 46 -7.57 3.62 -15.22
CA ALA A 46 -8.83 3.61 -15.93
C ALA A 46 -9.66 2.54 -15.23
N ALA A 47 -10.74 2.97 -14.59
CA ALA A 47 -11.49 2.17 -13.62
C ALA A 47 -11.61 0.77 -14.18
N ALA A 48 -10.82 -0.14 -13.63
CA ALA A 48 -10.73 -1.49 -14.15
C ALA A 48 -11.98 -2.18 -13.63
N THR A 49 -13.11 -1.89 -14.27
CA THR A 49 -14.35 -2.63 -14.14
C THR A 49 -14.08 -3.99 -14.76
N GLY A 50 -13.32 -4.81 -14.05
CA GLY A 50 -12.81 -6.08 -14.50
C GLY A 50 -13.47 -7.19 -13.71
N THR A 51 -14.02 -8.17 -14.41
CA THR A 51 -14.40 -9.45 -13.82
C THR A 51 -13.16 -10.12 -13.23
N PHE A 52 -13.26 -10.68 -12.04
CA PHE A 52 -12.16 -11.40 -11.41
C PHE A 52 -11.96 -12.76 -12.10
N ARG A 53 -10.72 -13.10 -12.47
CA ARG A 53 -10.41 -14.38 -13.14
C ARG A 53 -9.76 -15.37 -12.19
N THR A 54 -8.81 -14.91 -11.40
CA THR A 54 -8.07 -15.71 -10.42
C THR A 54 -7.88 -14.88 -9.17
N GLY A 55 -7.99 -15.51 -8.00
CA GLY A 55 -7.71 -14.87 -6.72
C GLY A 55 -7.05 -15.85 -5.76
N SER A 56 -6.14 -15.33 -4.93
CA SER A 56 -5.49 -16.07 -3.84
C SER A 56 -5.42 -15.20 -2.60
N ALA A 57 -5.61 -15.79 -1.43
CA ALA A 57 -5.42 -15.08 -0.17
C ALA A 57 -3.92 -14.89 0.12
N GLU A 58 -3.50 -13.66 0.42
CA GLU A 58 -2.13 -13.36 0.84
C GLU A 58 -1.97 -13.39 2.36
N GLN A 59 -2.90 -12.73 3.06
CA GLN A 59 -2.91 -12.61 4.51
C GLN A 59 -4.32 -12.88 4.98
N THR A 60 -4.46 -13.75 5.97
CA THR A 60 -5.76 -14.19 6.49
C THR A 60 -5.72 -14.20 8.01
N ARG A 61 -6.75 -13.62 8.63
CA ARG A 61 -7.02 -13.78 10.06
C ARG A 61 -8.39 -14.44 10.24
N PHE A 62 -8.41 -15.56 10.94
CA PHE A 62 -9.64 -16.27 11.30
C PHE A 62 -10.22 -15.72 12.60
N TYR A 63 -11.54 -15.54 12.63
CA TYR A 63 -12.32 -15.16 13.81
C TYR A 63 -13.27 -16.29 14.17
N ARG A 64 -13.07 -16.89 15.34
CA ARG A 64 -13.78 -18.10 15.77
C ARG A 64 -15.22 -17.81 16.23
N GLU A 65 -15.53 -16.57 16.56
CA GLU A 65 -16.79 -16.13 17.15
C GLU A 65 -17.94 -16.35 16.18
N LEU A 66 -17.69 -16.11 14.89
CA LEU A 66 -18.63 -16.36 13.80
C LEU A 66 -18.09 -17.35 12.75
N GLY A 67 -16.84 -17.80 12.88
CA GLY A 67 -16.25 -18.81 12.01
C GLY A 67 -15.84 -18.28 10.64
N HIS A 68 -15.45 -17.00 10.55
CA HIS A 68 -15.17 -16.31 9.30
C HIS A 68 -13.79 -15.67 9.28
N ASN A 69 -13.25 -15.48 8.09
CA ASN A 69 -11.94 -14.89 7.86
C ASN A 69 -12.06 -13.44 7.42
N VAL A 70 -11.05 -12.65 7.77
CA VAL A 70 -10.75 -11.38 7.08
C VAL A 70 -9.44 -11.59 6.34
N SER A 71 -9.47 -11.47 5.00
CA SER A 71 -8.33 -11.79 4.14
C SER A 71 -8.02 -10.71 3.11
N ASN A 72 -6.73 -10.42 2.91
CA ASN A 72 -6.24 -9.72 1.73
C ASN A 72 -6.16 -10.71 0.57
N LEU A 73 -6.67 -10.32 -0.61
CA LEU A 73 -6.67 -11.15 -1.80
C LEU A 73 -5.84 -10.48 -2.88
N ARG A 74 -4.99 -11.24 -3.58
CA ARG A 74 -4.37 -10.80 -4.82
C ARG A 74 -4.79 -11.67 -5.98
N GLY A 75 -4.74 -11.13 -7.19
CA GLY A 75 -5.08 -11.92 -8.36
C GLY A 75 -4.98 -11.16 -9.66
N ALA A 76 -5.67 -11.70 -10.67
CA ALA A 76 -5.74 -11.13 -12.00
C ALA A 76 -7.20 -10.99 -12.42
N LEU A 77 -7.49 -9.87 -13.08
CA LEU A 77 -8.75 -9.60 -13.74
C LEU A 77 -8.78 -10.30 -15.11
N ALA A 78 -9.97 -10.40 -15.69
CA ALA A 78 -10.15 -10.90 -17.06
C ALA A 78 -9.39 -10.05 -18.09
N SER A 79 -9.17 -8.77 -17.80
CA SER A 79 -8.34 -7.85 -18.58
C SER A 79 -6.84 -8.05 -18.40
N GLU A 80 -6.42 -9.09 -17.68
CA GLU A 80 -5.03 -9.40 -17.31
C GLU A 80 -4.36 -8.41 -16.35
N ALA A 81 -5.05 -7.31 -15.99
CA ALA A 81 -4.61 -6.43 -14.93
C ALA A 81 -4.58 -7.17 -13.58
N SER A 82 -3.52 -6.97 -12.80
CA SER A 82 -3.45 -7.48 -11.44
C SER A 82 -4.30 -6.64 -10.49
N TYR A 83 -4.81 -7.27 -9.44
CA TYR A 83 -5.48 -6.58 -8.35
C TYR A 83 -4.95 -7.07 -7.00
N ASP A 84 -5.02 -6.19 -6.00
CA ASP A 84 -4.66 -6.46 -4.62
C ASP A 84 -5.73 -5.81 -3.73
N THR A 85 -6.36 -6.60 -2.88
CA THR A 85 -7.34 -6.14 -1.90
C THR A 85 -6.70 -6.04 -0.53
N SER A 86 -6.96 -4.93 0.14
CA SER A 86 -6.42 -4.63 1.44
C SER A 86 -7.48 -4.74 2.54
N PHE A 87 -8.36 -5.75 2.52
CA PHE A 87 -9.47 -5.86 3.49
C PHE A 87 -8.99 -5.96 4.93
N LEU A 88 -8.04 -6.86 5.23
CA LEU A 88 -7.50 -7.04 6.57
C LEU A 88 -6.77 -5.78 7.04
N SER A 89 -5.95 -5.20 6.16
CA SER A 89 -5.22 -3.97 6.45
C SER A 89 -6.15 -2.78 6.70
N HIS A 90 -7.21 -2.64 5.90
CA HIS A 90 -8.21 -1.57 6.05
C HIS A 90 -9.06 -1.78 7.32
N PHE A 91 -9.47 -3.01 7.58
CA PHE A 91 -10.20 -3.38 8.79
C PHE A 91 -9.40 -2.99 10.04
N ASP A 92 -8.14 -3.41 10.14
CA ASP A 92 -7.26 -3.10 11.27
C ASP A 92 -7.02 -1.58 11.38
N ALA A 93 -6.70 -0.90 10.27
CA ALA A 93 -6.39 0.53 10.26
C ALA A 93 -7.59 1.42 10.60
N THR A 94 -8.82 0.93 10.41
CA THR A 94 -10.04 1.72 10.65
C THR A 94 -10.77 1.34 11.94
N GLY A 95 -10.11 0.64 12.87
CA GLY A 95 -10.63 0.36 14.21
C GLY A 95 -11.08 -1.09 14.44
N GLY A 96 -10.88 -1.97 13.48
CA GLY A 96 -11.06 -3.42 13.61
C GLY A 96 -12.40 -3.82 14.24
N ILE A 97 -12.35 -4.75 15.20
CA ILE A 97 -13.54 -5.29 15.88
C ILE A 97 -14.33 -4.19 16.61
N GLU A 98 -13.67 -3.17 17.18
CA GLU A 98 -14.36 -2.12 17.93
C GLU A 98 -15.27 -1.27 17.04
N ARG A 99 -14.93 -1.08 15.76
CA ARG A 99 -15.75 -0.34 14.81
C ARG A 99 -16.68 -1.24 14.01
N TRP A 100 -16.14 -2.32 13.45
CA TRP A 100 -16.82 -3.15 12.47
C TRP A 100 -17.54 -4.37 13.07
N GLY A 101 -17.13 -4.79 14.27
CA GLY A 101 -17.52 -6.07 14.83
C GLY A 101 -16.87 -7.25 14.11
N TYR A 102 -17.33 -8.46 14.42
CA TYR A 102 -16.82 -9.68 13.81
C TYR A 102 -17.25 -9.81 12.34
N PRO A 103 -16.43 -10.45 11.48
CA PRO A 103 -16.84 -10.77 10.11
C PRO A 103 -18.00 -11.76 10.12
N THR A 104 -18.98 -11.54 9.25
CA THR A 104 -20.17 -12.41 9.10
C THR A 104 -20.19 -13.15 7.76
N SER A 105 -19.15 -12.99 6.95
CA SER A 105 -18.91 -13.74 5.72
C SER A 105 -17.40 -13.94 5.52
N ASP A 106 -16.97 -14.68 4.51
CA ASP A 106 -15.64 -14.48 3.92
C ASP A 106 -15.73 -13.44 2.79
N VAL A 107 -14.61 -13.13 2.13
CA VAL A 107 -14.59 -12.23 0.97
C VAL A 107 -15.14 -12.98 -0.24
N PHE A 108 -16.12 -12.41 -0.93
CA PHE A 108 -16.70 -12.99 -2.14
C PHE A 108 -17.08 -11.92 -3.15
N GLU A 109 -17.26 -12.31 -4.41
CA GLU A 109 -17.79 -11.41 -5.44
C GLU A 109 -19.31 -11.36 -5.32
N GLU A 110 -19.84 -10.23 -4.87
CA GLU A 110 -21.28 -10.04 -4.70
C GLU A 110 -21.96 -9.56 -5.99
N SER A 111 -21.26 -8.72 -6.73
CA SER A 111 -21.67 -8.22 -8.04
C SER A 111 -20.45 -8.14 -8.94
N ALA A 112 -20.68 -8.17 -10.26
CA ALA A 112 -19.60 -8.20 -11.24
C ALA A 112 -18.59 -7.07 -11.00
N GLY A 113 -17.34 -7.44 -10.69
CA GLY A 113 -16.24 -6.50 -10.44
C GLY A 113 -16.23 -5.85 -9.05
N ALA A 114 -17.03 -6.35 -8.10
CA ALA A 114 -17.00 -5.92 -6.70
C ALA A 114 -16.83 -7.11 -5.76
N LEU A 115 -15.70 -7.13 -5.04
CA LEU A 115 -15.49 -8.04 -3.91
C LEU A 115 -16.07 -7.39 -2.66
N THR A 116 -16.84 -8.13 -1.89
CA THR A 116 -17.54 -7.65 -0.71
C THR A 116 -17.20 -8.52 0.49
N GLN A 117 -17.11 -7.88 1.66
CA GLN A 117 -16.98 -8.53 2.94
C GLN A 117 -17.96 -7.92 3.94
N TYR A 118 -18.80 -8.76 4.54
CA TYR A 118 -19.75 -8.36 5.55
C TYR A 118 -19.16 -8.45 6.96
N TYR A 119 -19.52 -7.48 7.79
CA TYR A 119 -19.22 -7.42 9.22
C TYR A 119 -20.51 -7.10 9.96
N GLN A 120 -20.54 -7.38 11.27
CA GLN A 120 -21.71 -7.09 12.11
C GLN A 120 -22.18 -5.63 12.04
N ARG A 121 -21.26 -4.67 11.84
CA ARG A 121 -21.54 -3.22 11.89
C ARG A 121 -21.19 -2.48 10.59
N GLY A 122 -21.04 -3.19 9.49
CA GLY A 122 -20.82 -2.57 8.20
C GLY A 122 -20.36 -3.52 7.12
N VAL A 123 -20.11 -2.96 5.94
CA VAL A 123 -19.69 -3.71 4.77
C VAL A 123 -18.53 -2.97 4.13
N LEU A 124 -17.52 -3.75 3.73
CA LEU A 124 -16.42 -3.26 2.92
C LEU A 124 -16.54 -3.83 1.51
N ASP A 125 -16.39 -2.93 0.54
CA ASP A 125 -16.31 -3.24 -0.87
C ASP A 125 -14.90 -3.02 -1.36
N TYR A 126 -14.47 -3.83 -2.30
CA TYR A 126 -13.31 -3.56 -3.12
C TYR A 126 -13.71 -3.49 -4.59
N ARG A 127 -13.27 -2.43 -5.27
CA ARG A 127 -13.33 -2.31 -6.73
C ARG A 127 -11.94 -1.99 -7.28
N PRO A 128 -11.50 -2.64 -8.36
CA PRO A 128 -10.21 -2.30 -8.96
C PRO A 128 -10.19 -0.83 -9.43
N GLY A 129 -9.13 -0.11 -9.08
CA GLY A 129 -8.99 1.33 -9.33
C GLY A 129 -9.62 2.24 -8.26
N ARG A 130 -10.50 1.74 -7.39
CA ARG A 130 -11.02 2.48 -6.22
C ARG A 130 -10.43 2.01 -4.89
N GLY A 131 -10.03 0.74 -4.81
CA GLY A 131 -9.56 0.14 -3.57
C GLY A 131 -10.69 -0.28 -2.65
N VAL A 132 -10.38 -0.44 -1.36
CA VAL A 132 -11.34 -0.86 -0.33
C VAL A 132 -12.08 0.36 0.24
N GLU A 133 -13.41 0.35 0.18
CA GLU A 133 -14.29 1.41 0.67
C GLU A 133 -15.41 0.87 1.57
N ARG A 134 -15.88 1.68 2.51
CA ARG A 134 -17.08 1.38 3.29
C ARG A 134 -18.31 1.57 2.43
N ARG A 135 -19.17 0.57 2.34
CA ARG A 135 -20.48 0.72 1.71
C ARG A 135 -21.39 1.60 2.58
N LEU A 136 -22.01 2.60 1.96
CA LEU A 136 -22.91 3.52 2.64
C LEU A 136 -24.34 2.99 2.60
N VAL A 137 -25.16 3.42 3.57
CA VAL A 137 -26.60 3.09 3.58
C VAL A 137 -27.29 3.55 2.30
N TRP A 138 -26.88 4.70 1.75
CA TRP A 138 -27.42 5.22 0.48
C TRP A 138 -27.21 4.29 -0.71
N ASP A 139 -26.15 3.47 -0.70
CA ASP A 139 -25.90 2.48 -1.76
C ASP A 139 -26.95 1.35 -1.73
N TYR A 140 -27.49 1.01 -0.55
CA TYR A 140 -28.57 0.03 -0.42
C TYR A 140 -29.93 0.55 -0.88
N LEU A 141 -30.15 1.87 -0.79
CA LEU A 141 -31.42 2.51 -1.17
C LEU A 141 -31.49 2.84 -2.67
N GLY A 142 -30.54 2.35 -3.47
CA GLY A 142 -30.50 2.61 -4.92
C GLY A 142 -29.90 3.96 -5.30
N GLY A 143 -29.24 4.65 -4.35
CA GLY A 143 -28.63 5.96 -4.57
C GLY A 143 -27.35 5.96 -5.42
N GLY A 144 -26.82 4.78 -5.76
CA GLY A 144 -25.70 4.59 -6.69
C GLY A 144 -24.46 5.48 -6.43
N LEU A 145 -23.48 4.98 -5.65
CA LEU A 145 -22.07 5.40 -5.61
C LEU A 145 -21.81 6.87 -6.02
N GLY A 146 -22.39 7.83 -5.27
CA GLY A 146 -22.00 9.23 -5.28
C GLY A 146 -22.10 9.97 -6.63
N GLY A 147 -22.95 9.51 -7.55
CA GLY A 147 -23.01 10.03 -8.92
C GLY A 147 -24.21 10.91 -9.25
N SER A 148 -25.21 11.06 -8.37
CA SER A 148 -26.37 11.89 -8.67
C SER A 148 -26.01 13.38 -8.55
N PRO A 149 -26.03 14.17 -9.64
CA PRO A 149 -25.83 15.62 -9.58
C PRO A 149 -26.95 16.33 -8.82
N ASP A 150 -28.04 15.61 -8.54
CA ASP A 150 -29.23 16.10 -7.88
C ASP A 150 -29.30 15.63 -6.42
N MET A 151 -28.31 16.06 -5.64
CA MET A 151 -28.31 15.94 -4.17
C MET A 151 -28.80 17.26 -3.55
N GLY A 152 -29.95 17.76 -4.03
CA GLY A 152 -30.64 18.89 -3.44
C GLY A 152 -30.13 20.26 -3.90
N VAL A 153 -30.37 20.60 -5.16
CA VAL A 153 -30.46 22.01 -5.54
C VAL A 153 -31.85 22.48 -5.11
N GLU A 154 -31.93 23.43 -4.16
CA GLU A 154 -33.19 24.14 -3.97
C GLU A 154 -33.52 24.87 -5.28
N PRO A 155 -34.74 24.75 -5.82
CA PRO A 155 -35.13 25.56 -6.96
C PRO A 155 -35.26 27.02 -6.52
N GLY A 156 -34.27 27.86 -6.85
CA GLY A 156 -34.45 29.31 -6.94
C GLY A 156 -33.47 30.21 -6.18
N THR A 157 -32.20 30.24 -6.59
CA THR A 157 -31.33 31.43 -6.41
C THR A 157 -30.67 31.81 -7.73
#